data_AF-A0A9W8AM94-F1
#
_entry.id   AF-A0A9W8AM94-F1
#
_cell.length_a   1.000
_cell.length_b   1.000
_cell.length_c   1.000
_cell.angle_alpha   90.00
_cell.angle_beta   90.00
_cell.angle_gamma   90.00
#
_symmetry.space_group_name_H-M   'P 1'
#
loop_
_entity.id
_entity.type
_entity.pdbx_description
1 polymer ?
#
loop_
_entity_poly.entity_id
_entity_poly.type
_entity_poly.pdbx_seq_one_letter_code
_entity_poly.pdbx_strand_id
1 'polypeptide(L)' 'MTKEEYDRRQSVIRQVFDPLSGRTRLIKGDGEVIERIVSKEEQRHINRMATEGDALSYTSRLAQMTRRGPSG' A
#
# COMPACT_ATOMS: atom_id res chain seq x y z
N MET A 1 13.60 -10.40 -30.94
CA MET A 1 12.40 -10.77 -30.18
C MET A 1 11.29 -10.97 -31.19
N THR A 2 10.77 -12.18 -31.30
CA THR A 2 9.59 -12.46 -32.13
C THR A 2 8.33 -11.94 -31.44
N LYS A 3 7.23 -11.84 -32.19
CA LYS A 3 5.93 -11.47 -31.61
C LYS A 3 5.51 -12.45 -30.53
N GLU A 4 5.67 -13.76 -30.76
CA GLU A 4 5.35 -14.78 -29.75
C GLU A 4 6.20 -14.63 -28.47
N GLU A 5 7.49 -14.28 -28.59
CA GLU A 5 8.35 -14.06 -27.43
C GLU A 5 7.93 -12.83 -26.62
N TYR A 6 7.53 -11.76 -27.30
CA TYR A 6 6.99 -10.57 -26.66
C TYR A 6 5.68 -10.86 -25.93
N ASP A 7 4.73 -11.47 -26.61
CA ASP A 7 3.41 -11.80 -26.04
C ASP A 7 3.54 -12.76 -24.85
N ARG A 8 4.48 -13.71 -24.91
CA ARG A 8 4.79 -14.60 -23.78
C ARG A 8 5.37 -13.85 -22.59
N ARG A 9 6.23 -12.84 -22.80
CA ARG A 9 6.73 -12.01 -21.70
C ARG A 9 5.61 -11.19 -21.06
N GLN A 10 4.76 -10.59 -21.90
CA GLN A 10 3.68 -9.72 -21.45
C GLN A 10 2.53 -10.45 -20.74
N SER A 11 2.40 -11.77 -20.89
CA SER A 11 1.36 -12.56 -20.22
C SER A 11 1.71 -13.00 -18.79
N VAL A 12 2.96 -12.79 -18.35
CA VAL A 12 3.41 -13.20 -17.01
C VAL A 12 3.02 -12.16 -15.96
N ILE A 13 2.42 -12.62 -14.86
CA ILE A 13 2.14 -11.81 -13.66
C ILE A 13 2.97 -12.35 -12.50
N ARG A 14 3.66 -11.45 -11.79
CA ARG A 14 4.52 -11.77 -10.64
C ARG A 14 4.23 -10.88 -9.44
N GLN A 15 4.31 -11.45 -8.24
CA GLN A 15 4.30 -10.68 -6.99
C GLN A 15 5.71 -10.21 -6.67
N VAL A 16 5.87 -8.91 -6.45
CA VAL A 16 7.16 -8.29 -6.13
C VAL A 16 7.01 -7.52 -4.83
N PHE A 17 7.84 -7.87 -3.86
CA PHE A 17 7.92 -7.16 -2.59
C PHE A 17 8.80 -5.92 -2.74
N ASP A 18 8.29 -4.77 -2.29
CA ASP A 18 9.04 -3.52 -2.18
C ASP A 18 9.52 -3.31 -0.73
N PRO A 19 10.83 -3.46 -0.46
CA PRO A 19 11.36 -3.37 0.90
C PRO A 19 11.31 -1.96 1.48
N LEU A 20 11.22 -0.91 0.66
CA LEU A 20 11.18 0.47 1.15
C LEU A 20 9.80 0.83 1.70
N SER A 21 8.74 0.35 1.04
CA SER A 21 7.35 0.61 1.47
C SER A 21 6.71 -0.54 2.24
N GLY A 22 7.34 -1.72 2.25
CA GLY A 22 6.81 -2.94 2.85
C GLY A 22 5.64 -3.56 2.08
N ARG A 23 5.34 -3.09 0.87
CA ARG A 23 4.18 -3.52 0.09
C ARG A 23 4.54 -4.55 -0.98
N THR A 24 3.66 -5.52 -1.19
CA THR A 24 3.74 -6.44 -2.34
C THR A 24 2.89 -5.90 -3.49
N ARG A 25 3.49 -5.76 -4.67
CA ARG A 25 2.84 -5.32 -5.92
C ARG A 25 2.69 -6.48 -6.89
N LEU A 26 1.63 -6.48 -7.70
CA LEU A 26 1.53 -7.35 -8.87
C LEU A 26 2.14 -6.61 -10.06
N ILE A 27 3.09 -7.26 -10.73
CA ILE A 27 3.74 -6.73 -11.92
C ILE A 27 3.40 -7.64 -13.10
N LYS A 28 2.92 -7.05 -14.19
CA LYS A 28 2.67 -7.72 -15.46
C LYS A 28 3.77 -7.38 -16.46
N GLY A 29 4.24 -8.40 -17.17
CA GLY A 29 5.28 -8.28 -18.17
C GLY A 29 6.51 -7.53 -17.66
N ASP A 30 6.91 -6.52 -18.41
CA ASP A 30 8.18 -5.82 -18.23
C ASP A 30 8.13 -4.74 -17.13
N GLY A 31 6.96 -4.44 -16.55
CA GLY A 31 6.90 -3.45 -15.46
C GLY A 31 5.53 -2.83 -15.14
N GLU A 32 4.45 -3.24 -15.80
CA GLU A 32 3.12 -2.69 -15.52
C GLU A 32 2.69 -3.10 -14.10
N VAL A 33 2.44 -2.12 -13.24
CA VAL A 33 1.87 -2.38 -11.91
C VAL A 33 0.37 -2.55 -12.05
N ILE A 34 -0.17 -3.67 -11.60
CA ILE A 34 -1.61 -3.94 -11.63
C ILE A 34 -2.17 -4.08 -10.21
N GLU A 35 -3.44 -3.72 -10.06
CA GLU A 35 -4.15 -3.87 -8.79
C GLU A 35 -4.76 -5.25 -8.64
N ARG A 36 -4.76 -5.75 -7.40
CA ARG A 36 -5.48 -6.97 -7.04
C ARG A 36 -6.89 -6.60 -6.62
N ILE A 37 -7.89 -7.23 -7.24
CA ILE A 37 -9.24 -7.25 -6.67
C ILE A 37 -9.20 -8.10 -5.41
N VAL A 38 -9.52 -7.49 -4.27
CA VAL A 38 -9.51 -8.14 -2.96
C VAL A 38 -10.94 -8.28 -2.44
N SER A 39 -11.13 -9.20 -1.49
CA SER A 39 -12.38 -9.27 -0.74
C SER A 39 -12.61 -8.01 0.09
N LYS A 40 -13.87 -7.79 0.51
CA LYS A 40 -14.23 -6.69 1.41
C LYS A 40 -13.48 -6.75 2.74
N GLU A 41 -13.21 -7.95 3.24
CA GLU A 41 -12.49 -8.16 4.50
C GLU A 41 -11.01 -7.79 4.37
N GLU A 42 -10.35 -8.25 3.31
CA GLU A 42 -8.96 -7.88 3.00
C GLU A 42 -8.83 -6.37 2.79
N GLN A 43 -9.77 -5.74 2.07
CA GLN A 43 -9.78 -4.29 1.88
C GLN A 43 -9.82 -3.55 3.24
N ARG A 44 -10.69 -4.00 4.16
CA ARG A 44 -10.77 -3.41 5.52
C ARG A 44 -9.48 -3.57 6.30
N HIS A 45 -8.83 -4.74 6.18
CA HIS A 45 -7.55 -4.99 6.83
C HIS A 45 -6.44 -4.07 6.28
N ILE A 46 -6.32 -3.96 4.95
CA ILE A 46 -5.36 -3.07 4.29
C ILE A 46 -5.56 -1.61 4.73
N ASN A 47 -6.81 -1.13 4.73
CA ASN A 47 -7.12 0.24 5.15
C ASN A 47 -6.77 0.49 6.62
N ARG A 48 -7.02 -0.49 7.51
CA ARG A 48 -6.64 -0.38 8.92
C ARG A 48 -5.13 -0.27 9.07
N MET A 49 -4.36 -1.17 8.46
CA MET A 49 -2.89 -1.14 8.51
C MET A 49 -2.32 0.15 7.94
N ALA A 50 -2.91 0.68 6.86
CA ALA A 50 -2.45 1.92 6.24
C ALA A 50 -2.65 3.16 7.11
N THR A 51 -3.64 3.15 8.02
CA THR A 51 -4.04 4.31 8.84
C THR A 51 -3.67 4.18 10.32
N GLU A 52 -3.06 3.06 10.72
CA GLU A 52 -2.70 2.78 12.12
C GLU A 52 -1.78 3.86 12.72
N GLY A 53 -0.80 4.33 11.94
CA GLY A 53 0.12 5.41 12.37
C GLY A 53 -0.55 6.79 12.51
N ASP A 54 -1.60 7.05 11.73
CA ASP A 54 -2.31 8.34 11.75
C ASP A 54 -3.09 8.50 13.05
N ALA A 55 -3.73 7.43 13.52
CA ALA A 55 -4.47 7.42 14.78
C ALA A 55 -3.56 7.71 15.99
N LEU A 56 -2.38 7.10 16.03
CA LEU A 56 -1.38 7.34 17.07
C LEU A 56 -0.84 8.77 17.04
N SER A 57 -0.57 9.29 15.85
CA SER A 57 -0.07 10.66 15.67
C SER A 57 -1.11 11.70 16.07
N TYR A 58 -2.38 11.48 15.68
CA TYR A 58 -3.49 12.35 16.02
C TYR A 58 -3.76 12.38 17.53
N THR A 59 -3.84 11.22 18.18
CA THR A 59 -4.07 11.11 19.63
C THR A 59 -2.93 11.73 20.43
N SER A 60 -1.68 11.52 20.01
CA SER A 60 -0.51 12.14 20.64
C SER A 60 -0.53 13.67 20.52
N ARG A 61 -0.89 14.20 19.35
CA ARG A 61 -1.03 15.64 19.13
C ARG A 61 -2.16 16.24 19.96
N LEU A 62 -3.32 15.58 20.01
CA LEU A 62 -4.44 15.98 20.87
C LEU A 62 -4.02 16.03 22.34
N ALA A 63 -3.33 15.00 22.83
CA ALA A 63 -2.84 14.96 24.21
C ALA A 63 -1.83 16.09 24.51
N GLN A 64 -0.99 16.47 23.54
CA GLN A 64 -0.11 17.62 23.70
C GLN A 64 -0.87 18.95 23.73
N MET A 65 -1.91 19.11 22.91
CA MET A 65 -2.73 20.31 22.89
C MET A 65 -3.52 20.47 24.19
N THR A 66 -4.10 19.40 24.73
CA THR A 66 -4.82 19.46 26.01
C THR A 66 -3.89 19.70 27.20
N ARG A 67 -2.66 19.18 27.16
CA ARG A 67 -1.64 19.41 28.21
C ARG A 67 -1.06 20.82 28.22
N ARG A 68 -1.07 21.54 27.09
CA ARG A 68 -0.55 22.91 27.03
C ARG A 68 -1.52 23.97 27.56
N GLY A 69 -2.78 23.61 27.83
CA GLY A 69 -3.81 24.57 28.21
C GLY A 69 -4.06 25.62 27.12
N PRO A 70 -5.17 26.37 27.15
CA PRO A 70 -5.26 27.57 26.35
C PRO A 70 -4.21 28.54 26.89
N SER A 71 -3.16 28.81 26.12
CA SER A 71 -2.42 30.07 26.30
C SER A 71 -3.47 31.18 26.17
N GLY A 72 -3.66 31.95 27.24
CA GLY A 72 -4.61 33.07 27.29
C GLY A 72 -4.35 34.12 26.23
#